data_AF-A0AAN5CK83-F1
#
_entry.id   AF-A0AAN5CK83-F1
#
_cell.length_a   1.000
_cell.length_b   1.000
_cell.length_c   1.000
_cell.angle_alpha   90.00
_cell.angle_beta   90.00
_cell.angle_gamma   90.00
#
_symmetry.space_group_name_H-M   'P 1'
#
loop_
_entity.id
_entity.type
_entity.pdbx_description
1 polymer ?
#
loop_
_entity_poly.entity_id
_entity_poly.type
_entity_poly.pdbx_seq_one_letter_code
_entity_poly.pdbx_strand_id
1 'polypeptide(L)'
;LKMDKLRLRPFHVPSVSVMGFQESIEPSIGPSYAVHVDEDGHGRSRQFEFTPRPAKIAVLLFNRKSRRFMLVRQFRPAVFASRVLQLPENARRGGAEVDWRSADRAMGCTLELCSGEVTDRKKHIDEAALAVVEEEFGFRVDKKYLQHIETCVTSLAESGTPCHLYYAELDNAEIVGEGSIAKRDCVQRVWLGISAAEVECRKQPDPRMDSAHYYALIWWFQAKHHSAFKATMEESDLFGMDYRSPFMERFELAKEKKMEVAFRGLRCTTETMEWREGMMRMNYQIMGLDKSCEMSTPRPDSVAILVKDVESKQLVMWKSFRPIALIGRVMALVENEGKSISEVDFGAYPGVWAYTTELAAARIASGETAEDAVIRVAATNLGYRILPSQLKLVARLLVCSSSSGESEYVYYAECKKESRIEEWKETNEEGERVKIDRWDVTKIKPRQCPPSFLVAKVWLLWGEYRPTREEIQAERDAENARFIAEKWERMEREYEERAVREKREEEEHAARMAAWCARQRAAEVVEELVDTVVRWEEEGWREDFLLEILEDEEEEEYEDEEGWEEEKEDEVVGESEEMKDEAVEEEGEEVKEGIENGVGERKRGAEWMEEEEEGAQEEKRRRTEEE
;
A
#
# COMPACT_ATOMS: atom_id res chain seq x y z
N LEU A 1 -9.58 -7.46 37.59
CA LEU A 1 -10.35 -6.44 36.84
C LEU A 1 -11.83 -6.77 36.94
N LYS A 2 -12.58 -6.05 37.79
CA LYS A 2 -14.03 -6.26 37.99
C LYS A 2 -14.79 -5.45 36.93
N MET A 3 -15.53 -6.11 36.05
CA MET A 3 -16.36 -5.50 35.00
C MET A 3 -17.73 -4.98 35.52
N ASP A 4 -17.91 -4.93 36.84
CA ASP A 4 -19.22 -4.83 37.51
C ASP A 4 -19.87 -3.44 37.51
N LYS A 5 -19.39 -2.47 36.70
CA LYS A 5 -19.92 -1.09 36.68
C LYS A 5 -20.43 -0.59 35.33
N LEU A 6 -20.51 -1.45 34.31
CA LEU A 6 -21.34 -1.19 33.14
C LEU A 6 -22.76 -1.68 33.46
N ARG A 7 -23.70 -0.77 33.74
CA ARG A 7 -25.14 -1.10 33.79
C ARG A 7 -25.67 -1.29 32.38
N LEU A 8 -25.27 -2.38 31.73
CA LEU A 8 -25.97 -2.95 30.59
C LEU A 8 -27.14 -3.75 31.15
N ARG A 9 -28.36 -3.57 30.63
CA ARG A 9 -29.49 -4.45 31.00
C ARG A 9 -29.08 -5.91 30.71
N PRO A 10 -29.54 -6.91 31.48
CA PRO A 10 -29.37 -8.30 31.12
C PRO A 10 -29.96 -8.50 29.72
N PHE A 11 -29.10 -8.81 28.76
CA PHE A 11 -29.48 -8.98 27.36
C PHE A 11 -30.25 -10.31 27.25
N HIS A 12 -31.37 -10.34 26.52
CA HIS A 12 -31.92 -11.60 26.02
C HIS A 12 -30.96 -12.02 24.90
N VAL A 13 -29.98 -12.87 25.22
CA VAL A 13 -29.10 -13.47 24.21
C VAL A 13 -29.95 -14.53 23.52
N PRO A 14 -30.39 -14.34 22.27
CA PRO A 14 -31.10 -15.39 21.56
C PRO A 14 -30.15 -16.60 21.50
N SER A 15 -30.67 -17.80 21.72
CA SER A 15 -29.91 -19.01 21.45
C SER A 15 -29.66 -19.08 19.94
N VAL A 16 -28.46 -18.74 19.49
CA VAL A 16 -28.09 -18.85 18.08
C VAL A 16 -27.83 -20.33 17.78
N SER A 17 -28.86 -21.06 17.39
CA SER A 17 -28.71 -22.33 16.69
C SER A 17 -28.72 -22.03 15.20
N VAL A 18 -27.54 -22.03 14.55
CA VAL A 18 -27.44 -21.95 13.09
C VAL A 18 -28.04 -23.24 12.53
N MET A 19 -29.25 -23.17 11.98
CA MET A 19 -29.94 -24.33 11.41
C MET A 19 -29.82 -24.30 9.88
N GLY A 20 -28.73 -24.86 9.37
CA GLY A 20 -28.57 -25.20 7.96
C GLY A 20 -27.89 -24.13 7.10
N PHE A 21 -27.12 -24.62 6.13
CA PHE A 21 -26.50 -23.84 5.07
C PHE A 21 -27.04 -24.37 3.74
N GLN A 22 -27.49 -23.48 2.86
CA GLN A 22 -27.82 -23.83 1.47
C GLN A 22 -26.74 -23.26 0.56
N GLU A 23 -26.04 -24.14 -0.17
CA GLU A 23 -25.07 -23.75 -1.19
C GLU A 23 -25.80 -23.31 -2.46
N SER A 24 -25.37 -22.18 -3.03
CA SER A 24 -25.82 -21.70 -4.33
C SER A 24 -24.62 -21.64 -5.29
N ILE A 25 -24.89 -21.91 -6.58
CA ILE A 25 -23.97 -21.99 -7.75
C ILE A 25 -22.60 -21.34 -7.51
N GLU A 26 -21.50 -22.05 -7.82
CA GLU A 26 -20.12 -21.55 -7.79
C GLU A 26 -19.92 -20.31 -8.69
N PRO A 27 -19.83 -19.10 -8.13
CA PRO A 27 -19.34 -17.93 -8.83
C PRO A 27 -17.81 -17.89 -8.75
N SER A 28 -17.14 -17.12 -9.60
CA SER A 28 -15.68 -16.88 -9.45
C SER A 28 -15.29 -16.22 -8.10
N ILE A 29 -16.26 -15.72 -7.35
CA ILE A 29 -16.16 -15.06 -6.05
C ILE A 29 -16.20 -16.09 -4.88
N GLY A 30 -16.53 -17.36 -5.16
CA GLY A 30 -16.66 -18.44 -4.19
C GLY A 30 -18.11 -18.75 -3.78
N PRO A 31 -18.38 -19.93 -3.20
CA PRO A 31 -19.73 -20.37 -2.88
C PRO A 31 -20.43 -19.41 -1.91
N SER A 32 -21.71 -19.16 -2.17
CA SER A 32 -22.55 -18.33 -1.31
C SER A 32 -23.50 -19.19 -0.50
N TYR A 33 -23.68 -18.81 0.76
CA TYR A 33 -24.44 -19.56 1.75
C TYR A 33 -25.55 -18.69 2.36
N ALA A 34 -26.66 -19.32 2.69
CA ALA A 34 -27.71 -18.75 3.51
C ALA A 34 -27.64 -19.31 4.94
N VAL A 35 -27.72 -18.43 5.94
CA VAL A 35 -27.74 -18.75 7.37
C VAL A 35 -29.14 -18.48 7.88
N HIS A 36 -29.79 -19.51 8.42
CA HIS A 36 -31.06 -19.35 9.12
C HIS A 36 -30.82 -19.26 10.63
N VAL A 37 -31.24 -18.13 11.21
CA VAL A 37 -31.22 -17.91 12.67
C VAL A 37 -32.66 -17.99 13.16
N ASP A 38 -32.94 -18.97 14.02
CA ASP A 38 -34.21 -19.06 14.74
C ASP A 38 -34.11 -18.26 16.04
N GLU A 39 -35.01 -17.30 16.21
CA GLU A 39 -35.07 -16.49 17.42
C GLU A 39 -36.11 -17.05 18.38
N ASP A 40 -35.62 -17.45 19.55
CA ASP A 40 -36.39 -17.70 20.77
C ASP A 40 -37.41 -18.86 20.71
N GLY A 41 -37.24 -19.83 19.79
CA GLY A 41 -38.14 -21.00 19.71
C GLY A 41 -39.59 -20.65 19.40
N HIS A 42 -39.85 -19.42 18.95
CA HIS A 42 -41.16 -18.90 18.55
C HIS A 42 -41.43 -19.04 17.05
N GLY A 43 -40.53 -19.71 16.30
CA GLY A 43 -40.70 -20.02 14.89
C GLY A 43 -40.49 -18.83 13.94
N ARG A 44 -39.84 -17.75 14.40
CA ARG A 44 -39.39 -16.65 13.54
C ARG A 44 -37.95 -16.91 13.14
N SER A 45 -37.75 -17.29 11.88
CA SER A 45 -36.42 -17.45 11.29
C SER A 45 -36.04 -16.24 10.45
N ARG A 46 -34.82 -15.73 10.66
CA ARG A 46 -34.19 -14.72 9.80
C ARG A 46 -33.13 -15.38 8.94
N GLN A 47 -33.09 -15.02 7.66
CA GLN A 47 -32.10 -15.52 6.71
C GLN A 47 -31.05 -14.45 6.41
N PHE A 48 -29.77 -14.83 6.46
CA PHE A 48 -28.64 -13.98 6.12
C PHE A 48 -27.80 -14.65 5.04
N GLU A 49 -27.55 -13.96 3.93
CA GLU A 49 -26.65 -14.46 2.88
C GLU A 49 -25.22 -13.98 3.12
N PHE A 50 -24.25 -14.85 2.86
CA PHE A 50 -22.83 -14.51 2.96
C PHE A 50 -21.97 -15.37 2.02
N THR A 51 -20.78 -14.86 1.71
CA THR A 51 -19.73 -15.49 0.93
C THR A 51 -18.46 -15.50 1.78
N PRO A 52 -18.04 -16.66 2.32
CA PRO A 52 -16.85 -16.75 3.15
C PRO A 52 -15.60 -16.28 2.41
N ARG A 53 -14.74 -15.55 3.12
CA ARG A 53 -13.46 -15.08 2.60
C ARG A 53 -12.34 -15.32 3.63
N PRO A 54 -11.11 -15.63 3.19
CA PRO A 54 -9.95 -15.71 4.08
C PRO A 54 -9.73 -14.39 4.81
N ALA A 55 -9.20 -14.46 6.05
CA ALA A 55 -8.80 -13.27 6.79
C ALA A 55 -7.85 -12.40 5.94
N LYS A 56 -7.93 -11.08 6.10
CA LYS A 56 -7.11 -10.12 5.34
C LYS A 56 -5.99 -9.58 6.21
N ILE A 57 -4.87 -9.26 5.59
CA ILE A 57 -3.79 -8.45 6.17
C ILE A 57 -3.65 -7.20 5.32
N ALA A 58 -3.48 -6.04 5.96
CA ALA A 58 -3.06 -4.82 5.29
C ALA A 58 -2.00 -4.08 6.11
N VAL A 59 -0.92 -3.67 5.44
CA VAL A 59 0.28 -3.10 6.06
C VAL A 59 0.50 -1.68 5.53
N LEU A 60 0.47 -0.69 6.42
CA LEU A 60 0.88 0.68 6.15
C LEU A 60 2.40 0.75 6.14
N LEU A 61 2.98 0.91 4.95
CA LEU A 61 4.42 0.97 4.78
C LEU A 61 4.90 2.42 4.81
N PHE A 62 5.94 2.70 5.59
CA PHE A 62 6.49 4.04 5.75
C PHE A 62 8.01 4.03 5.68
N ASN A 63 8.57 5.01 4.98
CA ASN A 63 10.00 5.24 4.93
C ASN A 63 10.31 6.54 5.68
N ARG A 64 11.04 6.47 6.81
CA ARG A 64 11.33 7.64 7.65
C ARG A 64 12.27 8.62 6.96
N LYS A 65 13.33 8.13 6.32
CA LYS A 65 14.33 8.97 5.61
C LYS A 65 13.68 9.89 4.58
N SER A 66 12.78 9.35 3.77
CA SER A 66 12.08 10.09 2.73
C SER A 66 10.74 10.69 3.16
N ARG A 67 10.30 10.38 4.40
CA ARG A 67 9.05 10.84 5.01
C ARG A 67 7.81 10.52 4.17
N ARG A 68 7.78 9.34 3.54
CA ARG A 68 6.71 8.96 2.61
C ARG A 68 6.10 7.63 2.98
N PHE A 69 4.79 7.53 2.83
CA PHE A 69 4.07 6.27 2.78
C PHE A 69 4.26 5.64 1.41
N MET A 70 4.43 4.32 1.38
CA MET A 70 4.35 3.56 0.14
C MET A 70 2.98 2.88 0.08
N LEU A 71 2.20 3.26 -0.92
CA LEU A 71 0.84 2.82 -1.13
C LEU A 71 0.70 2.20 -2.52
N VAL A 72 -0.48 1.65 -2.79
CA VAL A 72 -0.86 1.12 -4.11
C VAL A 72 -1.97 1.95 -4.68
N ARG A 73 -1.78 2.41 -5.91
CA ARG A 73 -2.85 2.91 -6.75
C ARG A 73 -3.28 1.82 -7.70
N GLN A 74 -4.56 1.50 -7.75
CA GLN A 74 -5.06 0.49 -8.69
C GLN A 74 -6.45 0.82 -9.23
N PHE A 75 -6.78 0.27 -10.39
CA PHE A 75 -8.14 0.35 -10.92
C PHE A 75 -8.98 -0.82 -10.40
N ARG A 76 -10.08 -0.53 -9.71
CA ARG A 76 -11.07 -1.51 -9.25
C ARG A 76 -12.34 -1.42 -10.12
N PRO A 77 -12.62 -2.42 -10.98
CA PRO A 77 -13.81 -2.42 -11.83
C PRO A 77 -15.12 -2.30 -11.06
N ALA A 78 -15.23 -2.93 -9.88
CA ALA A 78 -16.42 -2.82 -9.03
C ALA A 78 -16.65 -1.38 -8.53
N VAL A 79 -15.60 -0.67 -8.12
CA VAL A 79 -15.68 0.73 -7.70
C VAL A 79 -16.06 1.63 -8.87
N PHE A 80 -15.48 1.39 -10.05
CA PHE A 80 -15.87 2.10 -11.27
C PHE A 80 -17.35 1.88 -11.59
N ALA A 81 -17.80 0.61 -11.62
CA ALA A 81 -19.16 0.23 -11.92
C ALA A 81 -20.16 0.90 -10.97
N SER A 82 -19.90 0.77 -9.67
CA SER A 82 -20.68 1.38 -8.60
C SER A 82 -20.81 2.89 -8.77
N ARG A 83 -19.69 3.60 -8.93
CA ARG A 83 -19.72 5.06 -9.01
C ARG A 83 -20.40 5.58 -10.27
N VAL A 84 -20.22 4.90 -11.41
CA VAL A 84 -20.86 5.30 -12.67
C VAL A 84 -22.37 5.05 -12.65
N LEU A 85 -22.83 3.92 -12.09
CA LEU A 85 -24.27 3.65 -11.93
C LEU A 85 -24.97 4.65 -11.02
N GLN A 86 -24.23 5.25 -10.09
CA GLN A 86 -24.76 6.24 -9.15
C GLN A 86 -24.72 7.68 -9.69
N LEU A 87 -24.23 7.90 -10.91
CA LEU A 87 -24.29 9.22 -11.54
C LEU A 87 -25.75 9.62 -11.83
N PRO A 88 -26.14 10.90 -11.67
CA PRO A 88 -27.52 11.36 -11.89
C PRO A 88 -28.08 10.99 -13.28
N GLU A 89 -27.27 11.06 -14.33
CA GLU A 89 -27.64 10.70 -15.71
C GLU A 89 -27.91 9.20 -15.92
N ASN A 90 -27.36 8.36 -15.05
CA ASN A 90 -27.53 6.91 -15.03
C ASN A 90 -28.53 6.45 -13.97
N ALA A 91 -29.12 7.39 -13.22
CA ALA A 91 -30.13 7.07 -12.23
C ALA A 91 -31.27 6.26 -12.88
N ARG A 92 -31.50 5.04 -12.37
CA ARG A 92 -32.51 4.07 -12.83
C ARG A 92 -32.19 3.33 -14.14
N ARG A 93 -30.99 3.48 -14.69
CA ARG A 93 -30.53 2.69 -15.83
C ARG A 93 -29.96 1.35 -15.38
N GLY A 94 -30.26 0.29 -16.12
CA GLY A 94 -29.55 -0.98 -15.97
C GLY A 94 -28.14 -0.90 -16.55
N GLY A 95 -27.23 -1.80 -16.14
CA GLY A 95 -25.84 -1.78 -16.62
C GLY A 95 -25.69 -1.87 -18.15
N ALA A 96 -26.67 -2.45 -18.84
CA ALA A 96 -26.71 -2.51 -20.31
C ALA A 96 -27.05 -1.17 -21.00
N GLU A 97 -27.64 -0.22 -20.29
CA GLU A 97 -28.12 1.08 -20.81
C GLU A 97 -27.14 2.24 -20.55
N VAL A 98 -26.08 1.97 -19.79
CA VAL A 98 -25.05 2.95 -19.42
C VAL A 98 -24.00 3.04 -20.52
N ASP A 99 -23.68 4.26 -20.96
CA ASP A 99 -22.51 4.50 -21.80
C ASP A 99 -21.24 4.57 -20.95
N TRP A 100 -20.70 3.40 -20.63
CA TRP A 100 -19.50 3.25 -19.83
C TRP A 100 -18.25 3.91 -20.42
N ARG A 101 -18.23 4.19 -21.73
CA ARG A 101 -17.06 4.82 -22.38
C ARG A 101 -16.96 6.30 -22.08
N SER A 102 -18.09 6.93 -21.77
CA SER A 102 -18.18 8.35 -21.43
C SER A 102 -17.70 8.68 -20.02
N ALA A 103 -17.69 7.69 -19.12
CA ALA A 103 -17.34 7.87 -17.72
C ALA A 103 -15.84 8.10 -17.49
N ASP A 104 -15.51 8.95 -16.52
CA ASP A 104 -14.14 9.16 -16.08
C ASP A 104 -13.61 7.92 -15.37
N ARG A 105 -12.56 7.34 -15.92
CA ARG A 105 -11.90 6.12 -15.41
C ARG A 105 -11.28 6.34 -14.04
N ALA A 106 -10.89 7.58 -13.72
CA ALA A 106 -10.35 7.92 -12.41
C ALA A 106 -11.35 7.65 -11.28
N MET A 107 -12.65 7.51 -11.58
CA MET A 107 -13.66 7.09 -10.61
C MET A 107 -13.38 5.69 -10.04
N GLY A 108 -12.83 4.78 -10.84
CA GLY A 108 -12.44 3.42 -10.42
C GLY A 108 -11.06 3.31 -9.78
N CYS A 109 -10.28 4.39 -9.76
CA CYS A 109 -8.96 4.38 -9.15
C CYS A 109 -9.05 4.47 -7.63
N THR A 110 -8.45 3.49 -6.96
CA THR A 110 -8.36 3.41 -5.50
C THR A 110 -6.94 3.64 -5.03
N LEU A 111 -6.82 4.07 -3.78
CA LEU A 111 -5.56 4.11 -3.03
C LEU A 111 -5.64 3.05 -1.91
N GLU A 112 -4.66 2.16 -1.85
CA GLU A 112 -4.69 0.95 -1.03
C GLU A 112 -3.37 0.72 -0.31
N LEU A 113 -3.42 -0.02 0.80
CA LEU A 113 -2.23 -0.46 1.52
C LEU A 113 -1.63 -1.72 0.88
N CYS A 114 -0.44 -2.11 1.33
CA CYS A 114 0.11 -3.41 1.04
C CYS A 114 -0.76 -4.51 1.67
N SER A 115 -1.53 -5.22 0.86
CA SER A 115 -2.60 -6.08 1.38
C SER A 115 -2.61 -7.46 0.73
N GLY A 116 -2.94 -8.47 1.52
CA GLY A 116 -3.00 -9.86 1.10
C GLY A 116 -3.98 -10.68 1.95
N GLU A 117 -4.19 -11.93 1.56
CA GLU A 117 -5.05 -12.89 2.27
C GLU A 117 -4.20 -13.81 3.16
N VAL A 118 -4.76 -14.21 4.30
CA VAL A 118 -4.16 -15.22 5.18
C VAL A 118 -4.46 -16.60 4.57
N THR A 119 -3.49 -17.14 3.84
CA THR A 119 -3.57 -18.43 3.14
C THR A 119 -3.21 -19.62 4.03
N ASP A 120 -2.30 -19.44 4.98
CA ASP A 120 -1.88 -20.43 5.97
C ASP A 120 -2.17 -19.88 7.37
N ARG A 121 -3.11 -20.51 8.08
CA ARG A 121 -3.55 -20.06 9.41
C ARG A 121 -2.67 -20.60 10.53
N LYS A 122 -1.77 -21.56 10.24
CA LYS A 122 -0.81 -22.08 11.22
C LYS A 122 0.35 -21.12 11.44
N LYS A 123 0.66 -20.29 10.44
CA LYS A 123 1.67 -19.24 10.56
C LYS A 123 1.24 -18.20 11.59
N HIS A 124 2.23 -17.67 12.30
CA HIS A 124 1.96 -16.54 13.18
C HIS A 124 1.52 -15.34 12.34
N ILE A 125 0.51 -14.59 12.80
CA ILE A 125 -0.08 -13.52 11.99
C ILE A 125 0.92 -12.41 11.62
N ASP A 126 1.93 -12.17 12.46
CA ASP A 126 3.05 -11.26 12.14
C ASP A 126 3.89 -11.78 10.97
N GLU A 127 4.17 -13.09 10.92
CA GLU A 127 4.94 -13.70 9.84
C GLU A 127 4.17 -13.65 8.53
N ALA A 128 2.86 -13.89 8.59
CA ALA A 128 1.98 -13.70 7.44
C ALA A 128 2.01 -12.24 6.96
N ALA A 129 2.08 -11.25 7.86
CA ALA A 129 2.17 -9.85 7.48
C ALA A 129 3.51 -9.50 6.82
N LEU A 130 4.63 -10.01 7.33
CA LEU A 130 5.93 -9.85 6.69
C LEU A 130 5.96 -10.52 5.31
N ALA A 131 5.40 -11.73 5.20
CA ALA A 131 5.30 -12.46 3.94
C ALA A 131 4.48 -11.70 2.89
N VAL A 132 3.38 -11.05 3.30
CA VAL A 132 2.59 -10.18 2.40
C VAL A 132 3.43 -9.02 1.88
N VAL A 133 4.26 -8.37 2.72
CA VAL A 133 5.14 -7.28 2.27
C VAL A 133 6.20 -7.77 1.29
N GLU A 134 6.80 -8.94 1.56
CA GLU A 134 7.80 -9.56 0.70
C GLU A 134 7.18 -9.98 -0.65
N GLU A 135 6.05 -10.68 -0.63
CA GLU A 135 5.37 -11.17 -1.83
C GLU A 135 4.82 -10.03 -2.70
N GLU A 136 4.10 -9.08 -2.10
CA GLU A 136 3.40 -8.05 -2.84
C GLU A 136 4.35 -6.94 -3.32
N PHE A 137 5.33 -6.53 -2.50
CA PHE A 137 6.17 -5.36 -2.78
C PHE A 137 7.66 -5.67 -2.94
N GLY A 138 8.11 -6.89 -2.64
CA GLY A 138 9.51 -7.29 -2.81
C GLY A 138 10.44 -6.77 -1.71
N PHE A 139 9.91 -6.45 -0.53
CA PHE A 139 10.69 -5.98 0.61
C PHE A 139 10.66 -6.99 1.76
N ARG A 140 11.83 -7.41 2.20
CA ARG A 140 11.96 -8.19 3.44
C ARG A 140 12.21 -7.24 4.60
N VAL A 141 11.27 -7.21 5.54
CA VAL A 141 11.28 -6.33 6.71
C VAL A 141 11.59 -7.17 7.96
N ASP A 142 12.52 -6.72 8.79
CA ASP A 142 12.76 -7.33 10.10
C ASP A 142 11.52 -7.14 11.00
N LYS A 143 11.12 -8.21 11.70
CA LYS A 143 9.99 -8.22 12.62
C LYS A 143 10.02 -7.06 13.63
N LYS A 144 11.19 -6.59 14.07
CA LYS A 144 11.29 -5.46 15.00
C LYS A 144 10.79 -4.13 14.42
N TYR A 145 10.65 -4.02 13.11
CA TYR A 145 10.08 -2.86 12.42
C TYR A 145 8.61 -3.05 12.01
N LEU A 146 8.00 -4.18 12.38
CA LEU A 146 6.58 -4.44 12.16
C LEU A 146 5.81 -4.17 13.46
N GLN A 147 4.70 -3.46 13.34
CA GLN A 147 3.79 -3.22 14.44
C GLN A 147 2.36 -3.58 14.05
N HIS A 148 1.71 -4.37 14.90
CA HIS A 148 0.27 -4.58 14.82
C HIS A 148 -0.46 -3.28 15.21
N ILE A 149 -1.33 -2.79 14.32
CA ILE A 149 -2.20 -1.65 14.57
C ILE A 149 -3.43 -2.15 15.32
N GLU A 150 -4.28 -2.93 14.64
CA GLU A 150 -5.55 -3.44 15.15
C GLU A 150 -6.03 -4.65 14.34
N THR A 151 -7.02 -5.37 14.87
CA THR A 151 -7.81 -6.34 14.10
C THR A 151 -9.27 -5.91 14.13
N CYS A 152 -9.86 -5.64 12.97
CA CYS A 152 -11.26 -5.24 12.84
C CYS A 152 -12.04 -6.28 12.03
N VAL A 153 -13.37 -6.26 12.13
CA VAL A 153 -14.23 -7.10 11.29
C VAL A 153 -14.64 -6.31 10.06
N THR A 154 -14.40 -6.86 8.87
CA THR A 154 -14.68 -6.20 7.58
C THR A 154 -15.80 -6.92 6.84
N SER A 155 -16.39 -6.26 5.84
CA SER A 155 -17.41 -6.84 4.96
C SER A 155 -18.56 -7.50 5.73
N LEU A 156 -19.14 -6.79 6.71
CA LEU A 156 -20.18 -7.33 7.62
C LEU A 156 -21.47 -7.77 6.91
N ALA A 157 -21.71 -7.28 5.70
CA ALA A 157 -22.83 -7.66 4.85
C ALA A 157 -22.48 -8.76 3.83
N GLU A 158 -21.24 -9.24 3.80
CA GLU A 158 -20.75 -10.13 2.75
C GLU A 158 -20.01 -11.35 3.31
N SER A 159 -19.03 -11.17 4.20
CA SER A 159 -18.19 -12.29 4.69
C SER A 159 -17.92 -12.27 6.20
N GLY A 160 -18.03 -11.11 6.86
CA GLY A 160 -17.73 -10.96 8.29
C GLY A 160 -16.28 -11.28 8.66
N THR A 161 -15.38 -11.19 7.68
CA THR A 161 -14.00 -11.65 7.77
C THR A 161 -13.12 -10.66 8.56
N PRO A 162 -12.22 -11.14 9.44
CA PRO A 162 -11.23 -10.30 10.11
C PRO A 162 -10.24 -9.67 9.13
N CYS A 163 -9.88 -8.40 9.37
CA CYS A 163 -8.77 -7.72 8.73
C CYS A 163 -7.75 -7.32 9.80
N HIS A 164 -6.50 -7.77 9.64
CA HIS A 164 -5.37 -7.48 10.51
C HIS A 164 -4.57 -6.33 9.91
N LEU A 165 -4.56 -5.20 10.61
CA LEU A 165 -3.86 -3.99 10.18
C LEU A 165 -2.50 -3.91 10.85
N TYR A 166 -1.49 -3.57 10.06
CA TYR A 166 -0.12 -3.41 10.51
C TYR A 166 0.48 -2.10 9.99
N TYR A 167 1.57 -1.69 10.64
CA TYR A 167 2.48 -0.64 10.21
C TYR A 167 3.87 -1.25 10.10
N ALA A 168 4.63 -0.88 9.07
CA ALA A 168 6.02 -1.32 8.94
C ALA A 168 6.94 -0.21 8.42
N GLU A 169 8.16 -0.16 8.96
CA GLU A 169 9.20 0.78 8.51
C GLU A 169 10.11 0.15 7.45
N LEU A 170 10.37 0.91 6.39
CA LEU A 170 11.13 0.45 5.23
C LEU A 170 12.60 0.89 5.22
N ASP A 171 13.04 1.68 6.20
CA ASP A 171 14.36 2.32 6.19
C ASP A 171 15.54 1.32 6.09
N ASN A 172 15.34 0.12 6.66
CA ASN A 172 16.30 -0.97 6.73
C ASN A 172 15.76 -2.25 6.08
N ALA A 173 14.74 -2.14 5.21
CA ALA A 173 14.20 -3.29 4.51
C ALA A 173 15.18 -3.75 3.42
N GLU A 174 15.39 -5.06 3.31
CA GLU A 174 16.14 -5.65 2.22
C GLU A 174 15.26 -5.68 0.97
N ILE A 175 15.80 -5.25 -0.17
CA ILE A 175 15.12 -5.33 -1.46
C ILE A 175 15.41 -6.72 -2.02
N VAL A 176 14.40 -7.58 -2.05
CA VAL A 176 14.53 -8.97 -2.50
C VAL A 176 13.92 -9.19 -3.88
N GLY A 177 13.21 -8.20 -4.41
CA GLY A 177 12.67 -8.20 -5.76
C GLY A 177 11.73 -7.02 -6.01
N GLU A 178 10.98 -7.07 -7.10
CA GLU A 178 10.00 -6.03 -7.44
C GLU A 178 8.62 -6.25 -6.80
N GLY A 179 8.39 -7.44 -6.25
CA GLY A 179 7.09 -7.88 -5.73
C GLY A 179 6.10 -8.27 -6.83
N SER A 180 5.01 -8.93 -6.44
CA SER A 180 3.95 -9.37 -7.36
C SER A 180 3.18 -8.19 -7.95
N ILE A 181 3.10 -7.06 -7.24
CA ILE A 181 2.41 -5.85 -7.69
C ILE A 181 3.06 -5.25 -8.95
N ALA A 182 4.38 -5.32 -9.08
CA ALA A 182 5.07 -4.83 -10.28
C ALA A 182 4.67 -5.59 -11.55
N LYS A 183 4.17 -6.82 -11.40
CA LYS A 183 3.73 -7.69 -12.51
C LYS A 183 2.24 -7.56 -12.84
N ARG A 184 1.48 -6.79 -12.05
CA ARG A 184 0.03 -6.65 -12.22
C ARG A 184 -0.31 -5.48 -13.12
N ASP A 185 -1.18 -5.73 -14.10
CA ASP A 185 -1.74 -4.68 -14.95
C ASP A 185 -2.56 -3.68 -14.12
N CYS A 186 -2.45 -2.38 -14.42
CA CYS A 186 -3.23 -1.32 -13.76
C CYS A 186 -3.07 -1.23 -12.23
N VAL A 187 -1.92 -1.66 -11.72
CA VAL A 187 -1.51 -1.48 -10.33
C VAL A 187 -0.17 -0.74 -10.31
N GLN A 188 -0.03 0.23 -9.44
CA GLN A 188 1.18 1.04 -9.33
C GLN A 188 1.52 1.30 -7.86
N ARG A 189 2.78 1.07 -7.49
CA ARG A 189 3.33 1.56 -6.23
C ARG A 189 3.46 3.09 -6.30
N VAL A 190 2.90 3.79 -5.32
CA VAL A 190 2.95 5.25 -5.23
C VAL A 190 3.51 5.68 -3.89
N TRP A 191 4.32 6.74 -3.92
CA TRP A 191 4.82 7.37 -2.70
C TRP A 191 3.96 8.58 -2.36
N LEU A 192 3.47 8.62 -1.12
CA LEU A 192 2.67 9.72 -0.60
C LEU A 192 3.41 10.37 0.57
N GLY A 193 3.87 11.61 0.39
CA GLY A 193 4.51 12.38 1.46
C GLY A 193 3.55 12.63 2.62
N ILE A 194 4.08 12.80 3.84
CA ILE A 194 3.28 13.08 5.04
C ILE A 194 2.38 14.29 4.80
N SER A 195 2.91 15.37 4.24
CA SER A 195 2.16 16.61 4.02
C SER A 195 0.97 16.40 3.08
N ALA A 196 1.17 15.56 2.04
CA ALA A 196 0.12 15.17 1.10
C ALA A 196 -0.95 14.30 1.77
N ALA A 197 -0.52 13.29 2.52
CA ALA A 197 -1.40 12.39 3.23
C ALA A 197 -2.26 13.13 4.28
N GLU A 198 -1.69 14.11 4.98
CA GLU A 198 -2.44 14.91 5.94
C GLU A 198 -3.52 15.76 5.26
N VAL A 199 -3.21 16.35 4.11
CA VAL A 199 -4.18 17.06 3.28
C VAL A 199 -5.28 16.13 2.80
N GLU A 200 -4.93 14.94 2.32
CA GLU A 200 -5.89 13.92 1.89
C GLU A 200 -6.83 13.55 3.05
N CYS A 201 -6.29 13.25 4.24
CA CYS A 201 -7.09 12.86 5.40
C CYS A 201 -7.93 13.99 6.01
N ARG A 202 -7.51 15.26 5.90
CA ARG A 202 -8.23 16.38 6.55
C ARG A 202 -9.15 17.16 5.62
N LYS A 203 -8.80 17.27 4.33
CA LYS A 203 -9.47 18.19 3.40
C LYS A 203 -10.24 17.47 2.30
N GLN A 204 -9.91 16.21 1.98
CA GLN A 204 -10.62 15.45 0.96
C GLN A 204 -11.68 14.56 1.62
N PRO A 205 -12.98 14.78 1.36
CA PRO A 205 -14.02 13.92 1.91
C PRO A 205 -14.02 12.53 1.25
N ASP A 206 -13.51 12.35 0.04
CA ASP A 206 -13.45 11.06 -0.67
C ASP A 206 -11.98 10.65 -0.91
N PRO A 207 -11.32 9.99 0.07
CA PRO A 207 -9.93 9.57 -0.05
C PRO A 207 -9.71 8.44 -1.07
N ARG A 208 -10.79 7.89 -1.66
CA ARG A 208 -10.75 6.72 -2.55
C ARG A 208 -10.04 5.50 -1.96
N MET A 209 -10.11 5.37 -0.64
CA MET A 209 -9.52 4.27 0.12
C MET A 209 -10.62 3.37 0.70
N ASP A 210 -10.31 2.07 0.81
CA ASP A 210 -11.11 1.18 1.64
C ASP A 210 -11.10 1.67 3.10
N SER A 211 -12.23 1.51 3.78
CA SER A 211 -12.42 1.93 5.18
C SER A 211 -11.30 1.46 6.14
N ALA A 212 -10.77 0.23 5.98
CA ALA A 212 -9.69 -0.28 6.82
C ALA A 212 -8.33 0.36 6.49
N HIS A 213 -8.06 0.60 5.20
CA HIS A 213 -6.85 1.26 4.72
C HIS A 213 -6.81 2.73 5.17
N TYR A 214 -7.92 3.43 5.03
CA TYR A 214 -8.05 4.81 5.51
C TYR A 214 -7.87 4.91 7.02
N TYR A 215 -8.46 3.99 7.78
CA TYR A 215 -8.30 3.92 9.23
C TYR A 215 -6.82 3.81 9.65
N ALA A 216 -6.05 2.90 9.03
CA ALA A 216 -4.63 2.75 9.34
C ALA A 216 -3.82 4.03 9.02
N LEU A 217 -4.14 4.73 7.93
CA LEU A 217 -3.49 5.99 7.58
C LEU A 217 -3.75 7.09 8.62
N ILE A 218 -5.01 7.31 9.01
CA ILE A 218 -5.35 8.32 10.03
C ILE A 218 -4.90 7.91 11.44
N TRP A 219 -4.81 6.60 11.72
CA TRP A 219 -4.24 6.08 12.96
C TRP A 219 -2.78 6.52 13.10
N TRP A 220 -2.00 6.49 12.01
CA TRP A 220 -0.60 6.93 12.04
C TRP A 220 -0.49 8.40 12.46
N PHE A 221 -1.33 9.28 11.89
CA PHE A 221 -1.37 10.68 12.28
C PHE A 221 -1.76 10.85 13.75
N GLN A 222 -2.81 10.17 14.21
CA GLN A 222 -3.22 10.22 15.61
C GLN A 222 -2.12 9.74 16.57
N ALA A 223 -1.46 8.61 16.25
CA ALA A 223 -0.40 8.02 17.06
C ALA A 223 0.83 8.93 17.15
N LYS A 224 1.23 9.56 16.04
CA LYS A 224 2.33 10.53 16.00
C LYS A 224 2.02 11.80 16.79
N HIS A 225 0.78 12.32 16.72
CA HIS A 225 0.38 13.46 17.55
C HIS A 225 0.42 13.15 19.06
N HIS A 226 0.07 11.93 19.47
CA HIS A 226 0.19 11.51 20.87
C HIS A 226 1.64 11.32 21.33
N SER A 227 2.52 10.91 20.41
CA SER A 227 3.89 10.53 20.72
C SER A 227 4.93 11.65 20.55
N ALA A 228 4.62 12.75 19.86
CA ALA A 228 5.37 13.99 19.99
C ALA A 228 5.25 14.61 21.40
N PHE A 229 4.28 14.15 22.20
CA PHE A 229 3.95 14.68 23.53
C PHE A 229 4.37 13.80 24.71
N LYS A 230 4.73 12.53 24.47
CA LYS A 230 5.50 11.73 25.43
C LYS A 230 6.90 11.61 24.86
N ALA A 231 7.92 11.96 25.63
CA ALA A 231 9.35 11.80 25.32
C ALA A 231 9.80 10.33 25.06
N THR A 232 8.89 9.44 24.68
CA THR A 232 9.10 7.98 24.58
C THR A 232 9.20 7.48 23.13
N MET A 233 9.47 8.32 22.13
CA MET A 233 9.90 7.86 20.79
C MET A 233 11.40 7.97 20.54
N GLU A 234 12.15 8.53 21.48
CA GLU A 234 13.61 8.52 21.40
C GLU A 234 14.21 7.17 21.80
N GLU A 235 13.40 6.27 22.40
CA GLU A 235 13.87 4.98 22.92
C GLU A 235 13.24 3.73 22.26
N SER A 236 12.33 3.87 21.28
CA SER A 236 11.86 2.71 20.51
C SER A 236 12.44 2.71 19.10
N ASP A 237 13.04 1.58 18.70
CA ASP A 237 13.56 1.36 17.33
C ASP A 237 12.49 1.58 16.24
N LEU A 238 11.21 1.44 16.62
CA LEU A 238 10.03 1.86 15.86
C LEU A 238 9.74 3.34 16.14
N PHE A 239 9.57 4.14 15.10
CA PHE A 239 9.14 5.55 15.10
C PHE A 239 10.14 6.65 15.48
N GLY A 240 11.40 6.35 15.77
CA GLY A 240 12.45 7.37 15.91
C GLY A 240 12.62 8.14 14.60
N MET A 241 11.97 9.29 14.46
CA MET A 241 12.19 10.22 13.35
C MET A 241 13.16 11.29 13.82
N ASP A 242 14.30 11.45 13.15
CA ASP A 242 15.11 12.64 13.34
C ASP A 242 14.46 13.82 12.59
N TYR A 243 13.71 14.64 13.34
CA TYR A 243 13.05 15.83 12.80
C TYR A 243 14.02 16.93 12.35
N ARG A 244 15.34 16.75 12.56
CA ARG A 244 16.40 17.68 12.17
C ARG A 244 16.93 17.45 10.75
N SER A 245 16.53 16.37 10.07
CA SER A 245 17.00 16.07 8.71
C SER A 245 16.30 16.94 7.65
N PRO A 246 17.04 17.75 6.86
CA PRO A 246 16.50 18.75 5.93
C PRO A 246 16.15 18.19 4.54
N PHE A 247 15.69 16.94 4.44
CA PHE A 247 15.32 16.41 3.12
C PHE A 247 13.92 16.89 2.71
N MET A 248 13.89 17.73 1.67
CA MET A 248 12.66 18.16 1.00
C MET A 248 11.82 16.94 0.58
N GLU A 249 10.58 16.87 1.07
CA GLU A 249 9.50 16.24 0.31
C GLU A 249 9.34 17.05 -0.99
N ARG A 250 10.05 16.66 -2.05
CA ARG A 250 9.67 17.09 -3.39
C ARG A 250 8.25 16.55 -3.59
N PHE A 251 7.25 17.42 -3.48
CA PHE A 251 5.86 17.12 -3.80
C PHE A 251 5.75 17.02 -5.32
N GLU A 252 6.39 15.99 -5.87
CA GLU A 252 5.92 15.41 -7.10
C GLU A 252 4.99 14.30 -6.63
N LEU A 253 3.69 14.51 -6.79
CA LEU A 253 2.83 13.40 -7.17
C LEU A 253 3.56 12.81 -8.38
N ALA A 254 4.41 11.80 -8.16
CA ALA A 254 5.46 11.37 -9.08
C ALA A 254 4.84 11.45 -10.46
N LYS A 255 5.25 12.47 -11.27
CA LYS A 255 4.51 13.00 -12.44
C LYS A 255 3.66 11.87 -12.92
N GLU A 256 2.34 11.85 -12.62
CA GLU A 256 1.54 10.64 -12.82
C GLU A 256 2.01 10.09 -14.16
N LYS A 257 2.75 8.98 -14.18
CA LYS A 257 2.82 8.23 -15.42
C LYS A 257 1.36 7.99 -15.60
N LYS A 258 0.74 8.70 -16.56
CA LYS A 258 -0.67 8.53 -16.85
C LYS A 258 -0.81 7.03 -16.82
N MET A 259 -1.67 6.52 -15.93
CA MET A 259 -2.15 5.17 -16.11
C MET A 259 -2.87 5.27 -17.46
N GLU A 260 -2.12 5.07 -18.54
CA GLU A 260 -2.62 5.03 -19.90
C GLU A 260 -3.30 3.68 -20.01
N VAL A 261 -4.40 3.56 -19.27
CA VAL A 261 -5.33 2.48 -19.45
C VAL A 261 -6.05 2.79 -20.75
N ALA A 262 -5.48 2.29 -21.84
CA ALA A 262 -6.10 2.28 -23.14
C ALA A 262 -7.28 1.29 -23.10
N PHE A 263 -8.40 1.70 -22.51
CA PHE A 263 -9.65 0.95 -22.62
C PHE A 263 -10.16 1.08 -24.05
N ARG A 264 -9.97 0.03 -24.85
CA ARG A 264 -10.79 -0.24 -26.04
C ARG A 264 -11.81 -1.33 -25.67
N GLY A 265 -12.95 -1.37 -26.38
CA GLY A 265 -13.92 -2.48 -26.23
C GLY A 265 -14.74 -2.55 -24.93
N LEU A 266 -14.72 -1.53 -24.05
CA LEU A 266 -15.40 -1.56 -22.75
C LEU A 266 -16.91 -1.83 -22.92
N ARG A 267 -17.36 -2.97 -22.37
CA ARG A 267 -18.75 -3.46 -22.43
C ARG A 267 -19.08 -4.12 -21.10
N CYS A 268 -20.16 -3.69 -20.46
CA CYS A 268 -20.72 -4.42 -19.35
C CYS A 268 -21.92 -5.23 -19.80
N THR A 269 -21.97 -6.49 -19.41
CA THR A 269 -23.14 -7.35 -19.58
C THR A 269 -23.66 -7.69 -18.19
N THR A 270 -24.90 -7.31 -17.91
CA THR A 270 -25.62 -7.77 -16.73
C THR A 270 -26.27 -9.11 -17.05
N GLU A 271 -25.82 -10.18 -16.41
CA GLU A 271 -26.56 -11.45 -16.40
C GLU A 271 -27.45 -11.44 -15.15
N THR A 272 -28.74 -11.16 -15.34
CA THR A 272 -29.74 -11.40 -14.30
C THR A 272 -30.01 -12.90 -14.25
N MET A 273 -29.57 -13.56 -13.18
CA MET A 273 -29.96 -14.95 -12.92
C MET A 273 -31.34 -14.98 -12.25
N GLU A 274 -32.23 -15.87 -12.70
CA GLU A 274 -33.65 -15.93 -12.28
C GLU A 274 -33.88 -16.15 -10.77
N TRP A 275 -32.84 -16.54 -10.02
CA TRP A 275 -32.94 -16.93 -8.61
C TRP A 275 -32.10 -16.07 -7.65
N ARG A 276 -31.37 -15.07 -8.16
CA ARG A 276 -30.59 -14.12 -7.36
C ARG A 276 -30.49 -12.79 -8.09
N GLU A 277 -30.93 -11.71 -7.45
CA GLU A 277 -30.63 -10.38 -7.95
C GLU A 277 -29.10 -10.18 -7.84
N GLY A 278 -28.43 -10.03 -8.98
CA GLY A 278 -27.25 -9.17 -9.05
C GLY A 278 -25.86 -9.81 -8.99
N MET A 279 -25.46 -10.43 -10.09
CA MET A 279 -24.06 -10.42 -10.53
C MET A 279 -23.92 -9.59 -11.80
N MET A 280 -22.75 -8.98 -11.96
CA MET A 280 -22.41 -8.14 -13.09
C MET A 280 -21.06 -8.58 -13.61
N ARG A 281 -20.92 -8.70 -14.94
CA ARG A 281 -19.62 -8.94 -15.58
C ARG A 281 -19.23 -7.70 -16.36
N MET A 282 -18.11 -7.10 -15.99
CA MET A 282 -17.51 -6.02 -16.73
C MET A 282 -16.39 -6.58 -17.60
N ASN A 283 -16.53 -6.44 -18.92
CA ASN A 283 -15.47 -6.75 -19.88
C ASN A 283 -14.79 -5.45 -20.28
N TYR A 284 -13.46 -5.43 -20.18
CA TYR A 284 -12.65 -4.25 -20.41
C TYR A 284 -11.28 -4.63 -20.93
N GLN A 285 -10.66 -3.77 -21.73
CA GLN A 285 -9.32 -4.00 -22.25
C GLN A 285 -8.32 -3.13 -21.49
N ILE A 286 -7.19 -3.71 -21.04
CA ILE A 286 -6.07 -2.97 -20.46
C ILE A 286 -4.83 -3.28 -21.30
N MET A 287 -4.13 -2.24 -21.77
CA MET A 287 -2.88 -2.41 -22.54
C MET A 287 -3.01 -3.40 -23.71
N GLY A 288 -4.17 -3.43 -24.37
CA GLY A 288 -4.43 -4.37 -25.47
C GLY A 288 -4.91 -5.76 -25.05
N LEU A 289 -4.89 -6.09 -23.75
CA LEU A 289 -5.35 -7.38 -23.22
C LEU A 289 -6.81 -7.32 -22.80
N ASP A 290 -7.62 -8.25 -23.29
CA ASP A 290 -9.00 -8.43 -22.84
C ASP A 290 -9.02 -8.99 -21.42
N LYS A 291 -9.79 -8.33 -20.55
CA LYS A 291 -10.01 -8.71 -19.16
C LYS A 291 -11.51 -8.75 -18.90
N SER A 292 -11.89 -9.58 -17.93
CA SER A 292 -13.23 -9.61 -17.38
C SER A 292 -13.14 -9.56 -15.86
N CYS A 293 -14.12 -8.90 -15.23
CA CYS A 293 -14.29 -8.90 -13.79
C CYS A 293 -15.75 -9.21 -13.49
N GLU A 294 -15.96 -10.29 -12.75
CA GLU A 294 -17.25 -10.60 -12.14
C GLU A 294 -17.32 -9.92 -10.78
N MET A 295 -18.46 -9.32 -10.51
CA MET A 295 -18.70 -8.50 -9.34
C MET A 295 -20.16 -8.66 -8.92
N SER A 296 -20.46 -8.41 -7.65
CA SER A 296 -21.86 -8.27 -7.24
C SER A 296 -22.43 -7.01 -7.89
N THR A 297 -23.70 -7.04 -8.30
CA THR A 297 -24.33 -5.83 -8.83
C THR A 297 -24.25 -4.73 -7.77
N PRO A 298 -23.68 -3.56 -8.11
CA PRO A 298 -23.52 -2.49 -7.14
C PRO A 298 -24.87 -2.09 -6.54
N ARG A 299 -24.91 -2.03 -5.21
CA ARG A 299 -26.10 -1.57 -4.47
C ARG A 299 -25.98 -0.07 -4.20
N PRO A 300 -27.07 0.61 -3.82
CA PRO A 300 -26.99 2.01 -3.44
C PRO A 300 -25.95 2.24 -2.34
N ASP A 301 -25.22 3.36 -2.42
CA ASP A 301 -24.32 3.81 -1.35
C ASP A 301 -25.07 3.87 0.00
N SER A 302 -24.31 3.84 1.09
CA SER A 302 -24.82 3.86 2.45
C SER A 302 -24.36 5.09 3.21
N VAL A 303 -25.03 5.40 4.31
CA VAL A 303 -24.66 6.46 5.24
C VAL A 303 -24.51 5.88 6.64
N ALA A 304 -23.60 6.45 7.41
CA ALA A 304 -23.36 6.09 8.80
C ALA A 304 -23.18 7.35 9.64
N ILE A 305 -23.59 7.34 10.91
CA ILE A 305 -23.45 8.51 11.79
C ILE A 305 -23.00 8.18 13.20
N LEU A 306 -22.07 9.01 13.71
CA LEU A 306 -21.74 9.12 15.11
C LEU A 306 -22.41 10.37 15.71
N VAL A 307 -23.23 10.18 16.75
CA VAL A 307 -23.84 11.30 17.48
C VAL A 307 -23.14 11.50 18.81
N LYS A 308 -22.73 12.73 19.10
CA LYS A 308 -22.30 13.16 20.45
C LYS A 308 -23.44 13.92 21.11
N ASP A 309 -24.00 13.34 22.17
CA ASP A 309 -24.94 14.04 23.04
C ASP A 309 -24.14 14.95 23.99
N VAL A 310 -24.18 16.24 23.73
CA VAL A 310 -23.32 17.24 24.40
C VAL A 310 -23.69 17.37 25.88
N GLU A 311 -24.98 17.25 26.21
CA GLU A 311 -25.47 17.41 27.57
C GLU A 311 -25.09 16.22 28.44
N SER A 312 -25.29 14.99 27.94
CA SER A 312 -24.90 13.79 28.68
C SER A 312 -23.42 13.43 28.55
N LYS A 313 -22.68 14.12 27.66
CA LYS A 313 -21.27 13.83 27.32
C LYS A 313 -21.05 12.39 26.83
N GLN A 314 -22.07 11.83 26.17
CA GLN A 314 -22.05 10.46 25.68
C GLN A 314 -21.96 10.42 24.16
N LEU A 315 -21.30 9.39 23.66
CA LEU A 315 -21.42 8.99 22.26
C LEU A 315 -22.60 8.03 22.14
N VAL A 316 -23.43 8.26 21.13
CA VAL A 316 -24.58 7.45 20.78
C VAL A 316 -24.22 6.67 19.52
N MET A 317 -24.29 5.36 19.63
CA MET A 317 -23.85 4.39 18.64
C MET A 317 -24.90 3.29 18.50
N TRP A 318 -24.60 2.33 17.64
CA TRP A 318 -25.50 1.23 17.31
C TRP A 318 -24.83 -0.09 17.62
N LYS A 319 -25.58 -1.06 18.14
CA LYS A 319 -25.09 -2.42 18.35
C LYS A 319 -25.93 -3.38 17.55
N SER A 320 -25.32 -4.01 16.56
CA SER A 320 -26.01 -4.87 15.59
C SER A 320 -25.81 -6.34 15.90
N PHE A 321 -26.86 -7.13 15.68
CA PHE A 321 -26.72 -8.58 15.55
C PHE A 321 -26.28 -8.92 14.11
N ARG A 322 -25.08 -9.47 13.99
CA ARG A 322 -24.38 -9.85 12.76
C ARG A 322 -23.94 -11.32 12.87
N PRO A 323 -24.80 -12.30 12.56
CA PRO A 323 -24.42 -13.72 12.60
C PRO A 323 -23.24 -14.02 11.65
N ILE A 324 -23.13 -13.29 10.54
CA ILE A 324 -22.01 -13.39 9.60
C ILE A 324 -20.67 -13.01 10.29
N ALA A 325 -20.68 -12.06 11.25
CA ALA A 325 -19.46 -11.72 12.00
C ALA A 325 -19.01 -12.86 12.92
N LEU A 326 -19.94 -13.62 13.51
CA LEU A 326 -19.60 -14.83 14.25
C LEU A 326 -18.93 -15.84 13.31
N ILE A 327 -19.56 -16.10 12.16
CA ILE A 327 -19.07 -17.08 11.20
C ILE A 327 -17.66 -16.70 10.72
N GLY A 328 -17.46 -15.46 10.25
CA GLY A 328 -16.15 -15.02 9.78
C GLY A 328 -15.06 -15.07 10.85
N ARG A 329 -15.38 -14.76 12.12
CA ARG A 329 -14.44 -14.89 13.26
C ARG A 329 -14.07 -16.34 13.54
N VAL A 330 -15.07 -17.23 13.58
CA VAL A 330 -14.88 -18.65 13.88
C VAL A 330 -14.11 -19.34 12.74
N MET A 331 -14.46 -19.04 11.50
CA MET A 331 -13.79 -19.59 10.32
C MET A 331 -12.33 -19.11 10.22
N ALA A 332 -11.96 -17.98 10.84
CA ALA A 332 -10.58 -17.50 10.85
C ALA A 332 -9.68 -18.20 11.90
N LEU A 333 -10.24 -19.05 12.78
CA LEU A 333 -9.46 -19.74 13.81
C LEU A 333 -8.64 -20.91 13.22
N VAL A 334 -7.46 -21.13 13.80
CA VAL A 334 -6.53 -22.21 13.41
C VAL A 334 -7.17 -23.59 13.56
N GLU A 335 -7.97 -23.81 14.59
CA GLU A 335 -8.70 -25.07 14.82
C GLU A 335 -9.75 -25.40 13.74
N ASN A 336 -10.12 -24.42 12.90
CA ASN A 336 -11.08 -24.58 11.80
C ASN A 336 -10.41 -24.43 10.43
N GLU A 337 -9.09 -24.47 10.36
CA GLU A 337 -8.37 -24.54 9.09
C GLU A 337 -8.73 -25.82 8.33
N GLY A 338 -8.98 -25.68 7.02
CA GLY A 338 -9.39 -26.79 6.15
C GLY A 338 -10.83 -27.28 6.33
N LYS A 339 -11.54 -26.85 7.38
CA LYS A 339 -12.95 -27.22 7.57
C LYS A 339 -13.85 -26.41 6.64
N SER A 340 -14.79 -27.10 6.01
CA SER A 340 -15.96 -26.52 5.39
C SER A 340 -16.89 -25.93 6.46
N ILE A 341 -17.78 -25.03 6.04
CA ILE A 341 -18.75 -24.40 6.92
C ILE A 341 -19.65 -25.42 7.62
N SER A 342 -20.03 -26.49 6.92
CA SER A 342 -20.88 -27.56 7.46
C SER A 342 -20.22 -28.40 8.55
N GLU A 343 -18.89 -28.38 8.65
CA GLU A 343 -18.13 -29.16 9.64
C GLU A 343 -17.89 -28.38 10.95
N VAL A 344 -18.24 -27.09 10.97
CA VAL A 344 -18.00 -26.21 12.12
C VAL A 344 -19.27 -26.09 12.96
N ASP A 345 -19.19 -26.49 14.23
CA ASP A 345 -20.24 -26.21 15.21
C ASP A 345 -20.13 -24.76 15.71
N PHE A 346 -20.83 -23.84 15.04
CA PHE A 346 -20.89 -22.43 15.44
C PHE A 346 -21.56 -22.22 16.80
N GLY A 347 -22.39 -23.17 17.27
CA GLY A 347 -23.05 -23.10 18.57
C GLY A 347 -22.10 -23.31 19.75
N ALA A 348 -20.94 -23.92 19.50
CA ALA A 348 -19.89 -24.08 20.51
C ALA A 348 -19.16 -22.77 20.86
N TYR A 349 -19.31 -21.71 20.05
CA TYR A 349 -18.63 -20.43 20.23
C TYR A 349 -19.50 -19.40 20.97
N PRO A 350 -18.90 -18.42 21.67
CA PRO A 350 -19.67 -17.43 22.41
C PRO A 350 -20.59 -16.61 21.50
N GLY A 351 -21.90 -16.66 21.73
CA GLY A 351 -22.89 -15.90 20.93
C GLY A 351 -22.66 -14.39 20.90
N VAL A 352 -21.93 -13.83 21.87
CA VAL A 352 -21.50 -12.42 21.85
C VAL A 352 -20.62 -12.08 20.63
N TRP A 353 -20.00 -13.08 20.00
CA TRP A 353 -19.25 -12.91 18.75
C TRP A 353 -20.14 -12.67 17.53
N ALA A 354 -21.45 -12.85 17.64
CA ALA A 354 -22.38 -12.41 16.61
C ALA A 354 -22.73 -10.92 16.74
N TYR A 355 -22.23 -10.21 17.75
CA TYR A 355 -22.53 -8.79 17.93
C TYR A 355 -21.36 -7.90 17.53
N THR A 356 -21.72 -6.72 17.04
CA THR A 356 -20.80 -5.66 16.65
C THR A 356 -21.26 -4.33 17.22
N THR A 357 -20.31 -3.46 17.54
CA THR A 357 -20.56 -2.05 17.85
C THR A 357 -20.23 -1.24 16.62
N GLU A 358 -21.25 -0.57 16.08
CA GLU A 358 -21.24 0.08 14.78
C GLU A 358 -21.69 1.55 14.92
N LEU A 359 -21.50 2.31 13.85
CA LEU A 359 -22.25 3.55 13.65
C LEU A 359 -23.69 3.19 13.26
N ALA A 360 -24.66 4.05 13.58
CA ALA A 360 -25.99 3.86 13.02
C ALA A 360 -25.91 4.11 11.52
N ALA A 361 -26.29 3.11 10.73
CA ALA A 361 -26.13 3.14 9.28
C ALA A 361 -27.37 2.62 8.55
N ALA A 362 -27.56 3.09 7.32
CA ALA A 362 -28.55 2.54 6.38
C ALA A 362 -28.16 2.86 4.94
N ARG A 363 -28.79 2.17 3.98
CA ARG A 363 -28.69 2.51 2.56
C ARG A 363 -29.41 3.82 2.25
N ILE A 364 -28.89 4.53 1.26
CA ILE A 364 -29.52 5.69 0.65
C ILE A 364 -30.67 5.18 -0.23
N ALA A 365 -31.88 5.67 0.02
CA ALA A 365 -33.04 5.31 -0.78
C ALA A 365 -32.99 5.97 -2.17
N SER A 366 -33.71 5.40 -3.14
CA SER A 366 -33.80 5.98 -4.48
C SER A 366 -34.36 7.41 -4.44
N GLY A 367 -33.61 8.37 -4.98
CA GLY A 367 -33.96 9.79 -4.98
C GLY A 367 -33.68 10.53 -3.67
N GLU A 368 -33.07 9.87 -2.68
CA GLU A 368 -32.67 10.47 -1.40
C GLU A 368 -31.23 10.98 -1.50
N THR A 369 -30.93 12.12 -0.86
CA THR A 369 -29.54 12.58 -0.72
C THR A 369 -28.85 11.86 0.45
N ALA A 370 -27.51 11.84 0.47
CA ALA A 370 -26.78 11.29 1.62
C ALA A 370 -27.09 12.04 2.94
N GLU A 371 -27.33 13.34 2.88
CA GLU A 371 -27.70 14.14 4.06
C GLU A 371 -29.10 13.79 4.57
N ASP A 372 -30.09 13.66 3.67
CA ASP A 372 -31.46 13.26 4.05
C ASP A 372 -31.47 11.85 4.65
N ALA A 373 -30.74 10.93 4.01
CA ALA A 373 -30.60 9.56 4.49
C ALA A 373 -30.02 9.51 5.90
N VAL A 374 -28.98 10.29 6.19
CA VAL A 374 -28.34 10.25 7.51
C VAL A 374 -29.17 10.93 8.59
N ILE A 375 -29.93 11.97 8.25
CA ILE A 375 -30.91 12.60 9.15
C ILE A 375 -32.02 11.60 9.50
N ARG A 376 -32.52 10.86 8.50
CA ARG A 376 -33.48 9.78 8.71
C ARG A 376 -32.91 8.73 9.65
N VAL A 377 -31.70 8.23 9.41
CA VAL A 377 -31.03 7.23 10.27
C VAL A 377 -30.88 7.74 11.71
N ALA A 378 -30.46 8.99 11.91
CA ALA A 378 -30.34 9.57 13.24
C ALA A 378 -31.70 9.63 13.96
N ALA A 379 -32.78 9.96 13.25
CA ALA A 379 -34.11 10.02 13.82
C ALA A 379 -34.66 8.63 14.14
N THR A 380 -34.54 7.67 13.20
CA THR A 380 -35.12 6.33 13.33
C THR A 380 -34.33 5.44 14.28
N ASN A 381 -33.01 5.40 14.16
CA ASN A 381 -32.17 4.46 14.89
C ASN A 381 -31.63 5.06 16.20
N LEU A 382 -31.36 6.37 16.24
CA LEU A 382 -30.74 6.99 17.43
C LEU A 382 -31.71 7.84 18.26
N GLY A 383 -32.84 8.24 17.70
CA GLY A 383 -33.82 9.10 18.36
C GLY A 383 -33.40 10.56 18.44
N TYR A 384 -32.71 11.07 17.42
CA TYR A 384 -32.28 12.46 17.33
C TYR A 384 -32.77 13.12 16.03
N ARG A 385 -33.41 14.29 16.14
CA ARG A 385 -33.62 15.21 15.02
C ARG A 385 -32.37 16.06 14.84
N ILE A 386 -31.74 15.91 13.68
CA ILE A 386 -30.53 16.63 13.31
C ILE A 386 -30.86 17.56 12.15
N LEU A 387 -30.42 18.81 12.26
CA LEU A 387 -30.52 19.77 11.16
C LEU A 387 -29.32 19.59 10.21
N PRO A 388 -29.47 19.82 8.88
CA PRO A 388 -28.36 19.73 7.94
C PRO A 388 -27.13 20.56 8.36
N SER A 389 -27.34 21.75 8.96
CA SER A 389 -26.27 22.62 9.45
C SER A 389 -25.45 22.05 10.62
N GLN A 390 -25.93 20.98 11.26
CA GLN A 390 -25.22 20.27 12.35
C GLN A 390 -24.41 19.08 11.85
N LEU A 391 -24.64 18.63 10.61
CA LEU A 391 -23.92 17.51 10.03
C LEU A 391 -22.50 17.91 9.64
N LYS A 392 -21.57 17.02 9.92
CA LYS A 392 -20.20 17.07 9.42
C LYS A 392 -19.90 15.77 8.71
N LEU A 393 -19.59 15.84 7.42
CA LEU A 393 -19.05 14.70 6.69
C LEU A 393 -17.63 14.43 7.22
N VAL A 394 -17.41 13.22 7.74
CA VAL A 394 -16.11 12.75 8.22
C VAL A 394 -15.30 12.22 7.04
N ALA A 395 -15.88 11.32 6.27
CA ALA A 395 -15.29 10.73 5.07
C ALA A 395 -16.35 9.95 4.27
N ARG A 396 -16.12 9.78 2.97
CA ARG A 396 -16.76 8.84 2.06
C ARG A 396 -15.79 7.69 1.85
N LEU A 397 -16.05 6.57 2.51
CA LEU A 397 -15.16 5.41 2.51
C LEU A 397 -15.61 4.40 1.46
N LEU A 398 -14.67 3.75 0.79
CA LEU A 398 -15.01 2.58 -0.02
C LEU A 398 -15.25 1.38 0.90
N VAL A 399 -16.28 0.61 0.57
CA VAL A 399 -16.63 -0.64 1.24
C VAL A 399 -16.75 -1.70 0.15
N CYS A 400 -16.23 -2.91 0.41
CA CYS A 400 -16.30 -4.02 -0.56
C CYS A 400 -15.69 -3.64 -1.93
N SER A 401 -14.55 -2.94 -1.96
CA SER A 401 -13.90 -2.42 -3.17
C SER A 401 -13.53 -3.47 -4.22
N SER A 402 -13.37 -4.73 -3.79
CA SER A 402 -13.07 -5.88 -4.63
C SER A 402 -14.30 -6.63 -5.14
N SER A 403 -15.51 -6.34 -4.65
CA SER A 403 -16.72 -7.12 -4.94
C SER A 403 -17.91 -6.28 -5.42
N SER A 404 -18.31 -5.22 -4.70
CA SER A 404 -19.44 -4.37 -5.10
C SER A 404 -19.07 -2.90 -5.31
N GLY A 405 -17.99 -2.43 -4.68
CA GLY A 405 -17.47 -1.06 -4.87
C GLY A 405 -18.35 0.05 -4.30
N GLU A 406 -19.24 -0.27 -3.38
CA GLU A 406 -20.13 0.66 -2.68
C GLU A 406 -19.33 1.69 -1.85
N SER A 407 -19.89 2.88 -1.63
CA SER A 407 -19.36 3.87 -0.69
C SER A 407 -20.23 3.96 0.56
N GLU A 408 -19.61 4.26 1.69
CA GLU A 408 -20.28 4.65 2.93
C GLU A 408 -19.91 6.09 3.29
N TYR A 409 -20.91 6.97 3.37
CA TYR A 409 -20.75 8.35 3.83
C TYR A 409 -20.84 8.38 5.35
N VAL A 410 -19.72 8.60 6.02
CA VAL A 410 -19.62 8.66 7.47
C VAL A 410 -19.80 10.10 7.94
N TYR A 411 -20.79 10.34 8.79
CA TYR A 411 -21.12 11.63 9.35
C TYR A 411 -20.89 11.69 10.86
N TYR A 412 -20.76 12.90 11.35
CA TYR A 412 -20.75 13.24 12.77
C TYR A 412 -21.70 14.39 13.05
N ALA A 413 -22.37 14.35 14.22
CA ALA A 413 -23.19 15.45 14.69
C ALA A 413 -23.11 15.64 16.20
N GLU A 414 -23.11 16.90 16.63
CA GLU A 414 -23.29 17.28 18.03
C GLU A 414 -24.77 17.61 18.29
N CYS A 415 -25.38 16.83 19.17
CA CYS A 415 -26.78 16.94 19.52
C CYS A 415 -26.95 17.45 20.95
N LYS A 416 -27.94 18.32 21.14
CA LYS A 416 -28.35 18.82 22.46
C LYS A 416 -29.63 18.12 22.90
N LYS A 417 -30.13 18.49 24.08
CA LYS A 417 -31.38 17.96 24.63
C LYS A 417 -32.55 18.19 23.67
N GLU A 418 -32.60 19.34 23.02
CA GLU A 418 -33.66 19.75 22.09
C GLU A 418 -33.66 18.92 20.81
N SER A 419 -32.54 18.29 20.48
CA SER A 419 -32.43 17.37 19.35
C SER A 419 -33.05 16.01 19.66
N ARG A 420 -33.32 15.65 20.92
CA ARG A 420 -33.87 14.34 21.28
C ARG A 420 -35.34 14.25 20.85
N ILE A 421 -35.72 13.13 20.25
CA ILE A 421 -37.11 12.84 19.92
C ILE A 421 -37.82 12.36 21.20
N GLU A 422 -38.83 13.09 21.64
CA GLU A 422 -39.69 12.69 22.75
C GLU A 422 -40.42 11.37 22.42
N GLU A 423 -40.53 10.49 23.42
CA GLU A 423 -41.15 9.18 23.29
C GLU A 423 -40.56 8.27 22.20
N TRP A 424 -39.32 8.54 21.77
CA TRP A 424 -38.64 7.68 20.82
C TRP A 424 -38.57 6.24 21.34
N LYS A 425 -38.96 5.31 20.48
CA LYS A 425 -38.85 3.87 20.71
C LYS A 425 -37.95 3.29 19.65
N GLU A 426 -37.19 2.29 20.07
CA GLU A 426 -36.42 1.47 19.16
C GLU A 426 -37.39 0.66 18.31
N THR A 427 -37.37 0.88 16.99
CA THR A 427 -38.26 0.21 16.04
C THR A 427 -37.52 -0.79 15.14
N ASN A 428 -36.20 -0.89 15.27
CA ASN A 428 -35.38 -1.74 14.43
C ASN A 428 -35.07 -3.05 15.17
N GLU A 429 -35.45 -4.19 14.61
CA GLU A 429 -35.25 -5.52 15.19
C GLU A 429 -33.82 -6.07 14.94
N GLU A 430 -32.96 -5.36 14.20
CA GLU A 430 -31.60 -5.78 13.85
C GLU A 430 -30.51 -5.26 14.79
N GLY A 431 -30.83 -4.33 15.69
CA GLY A 431 -29.86 -3.79 16.62
C GLY A 431 -30.45 -2.83 17.64
N GLU A 432 -29.62 -2.41 18.58
CA GLU A 432 -30.01 -1.53 19.68
C GLU A 432 -29.17 -0.26 19.78
N ARG A 433 -29.79 0.81 20.28
CA ARG A 433 -29.07 2.05 20.56
C ARG A 433 -28.21 1.89 21.80
N VAL A 434 -26.90 2.11 21.66
CA VAL A 434 -25.96 2.09 22.77
C VAL A 434 -25.45 3.50 23.05
N LYS A 435 -25.33 3.82 24.35
CA LYS A 435 -24.71 5.07 24.82
C LYS A 435 -23.49 4.73 25.66
N ILE A 436 -22.37 5.35 25.35
CA ILE A 436 -21.14 5.20 26.10
C ILE A 436 -20.62 6.56 26.53
N ASP A 437 -19.98 6.63 27.70
CA ASP A 437 -19.20 7.82 28.03
C ASP A 437 -18.14 8.04 26.96
N ARG A 438 -17.98 9.29 26.55
CA ARG A 438 -17.02 9.67 25.52
C ARG A 438 -15.60 9.15 25.81
N TRP A 439 -15.14 9.16 27.05
CA TRP A 439 -13.79 8.69 27.40
C TRP A 439 -13.67 7.17 27.35
N ASP A 440 -14.79 6.48 27.55
CA ASP A 440 -14.87 5.03 27.50
C ASP A 440 -14.85 4.49 26.05
N VAL A 441 -14.94 5.34 25.02
CA VAL A 441 -14.81 4.92 23.60
C VAL A 441 -13.46 4.25 23.31
N THR A 442 -12.43 4.60 24.08
CA THR A 442 -11.10 3.98 24.00
C THR A 442 -11.09 2.53 24.48
N LYS A 443 -12.05 2.14 25.32
CA LYS A 443 -12.20 0.78 25.87
C LYS A 443 -12.89 -0.19 24.90
N ILE A 444 -13.54 0.33 23.85
CA ILE A 444 -14.19 -0.51 22.83
C ILE A 444 -13.11 -1.20 21.99
N LYS A 445 -13.16 -2.54 21.97
CA LYS A 445 -12.20 -3.37 21.27
C LYS A 445 -12.47 -3.35 19.75
N PRO A 446 -11.46 -3.06 18.90
CA PRO A 446 -11.64 -3.00 17.45
C PRO A 446 -12.12 -4.29 16.79
N ARG A 447 -11.83 -5.46 17.39
CA ARG A 447 -12.34 -6.77 16.91
C ARG A 447 -13.87 -6.87 16.88
N GLN A 448 -14.56 -5.99 17.61
CA GLN A 448 -16.02 -5.93 17.65
C GLN A 448 -16.60 -4.81 16.78
N CYS A 449 -15.78 -4.08 16.03
CA CYS A 449 -16.20 -2.89 15.29
C CYS A 449 -15.82 -3.00 13.80
N PRO A 450 -16.66 -2.47 12.89
CA PRO A 450 -16.25 -2.23 11.52
C PRO A 450 -15.23 -1.08 11.44
N PRO A 451 -14.43 -1.00 10.36
CA PRO A 451 -13.45 0.06 10.21
C PRO A 451 -14.06 1.47 10.18
N SER A 452 -15.26 1.66 9.64
CA SER A 452 -15.91 2.98 9.60
C SER A 452 -16.19 3.55 10.99
N PHE A 453 -16.53 2.71 11.96
CA PHE A 453 -16.60 3.10 13.37
C PHE A 453 -15.24 3.56 13.89
N LEU A 454 -14.18 2.82 13.56
CA LEU A 454 -12.82 3.17 13.97
C LEU A 454 -12.36 4.48 13.33
N VAL A 455 -12.74 4.73 12.07
CA VAL A 455 -12.50 6.01 11.38
C VAL A 455 -13.17 7.17 12.13
N ALA A 456 -14.46 7.07 12.44
CA ALA A 456 -15.17 8.11 13.18
C ALA A 456 -14.59 8.33 14.59
N LYS A 457 -14.20 7.24 15.26
CA LYS A 457 -13.52 7.29 16.57
C LYS A 457 -12.20 8.05 16.50
N VAL A 458 -11.33 7.70 15.54
CA VAL A 458 -10.02 8.37 15.40
C VAL A 458 -10.19 9.81 14.96
N TRP A 459 -11.08 10.08 14.00
CA TRP A 459 -11.38 11.44 13.56
C TRP A 459 -11.86 12.32 14.72
N LEU A 460 -12.74 11.81 15.59
CA LEU A 460 -13.20 12.53 16.77
C LEU A 460 -12.03 12.84 17.73
N LEU A 461 -11.19 11.84 18.02
CA LEU A 461 -10.06 11.99 18.94
C LEU A 461 -8.96 12.90 18.35
N TRP A 462 -8.76 12.87 17.04
CA TRP A 462 -7.77 13.68 16.33
C TRP A 462 -8.24 15.13 16.19
N GLY A 463 -9.49 15.38 15.82
CA GLY A 463 -10.03 16.73 15.60
C GLY A 463 -10.20 17.56 16.87
N GLU A 464 -10.15 16.94 18.04
CA GLU A 464 -10.25 17.63 19.34
C GLU A 464 -8.91 18.02 19.94
N TYR A 465 -7.82 17.58 19.30
CA TYR A 465 -6.50 18.09 19.56
C TYR A 465 -6.43 19.55 19.08
N ARG A 466 -6.21 20.48 20.02
CA ARG A 466 -5.88 21.88 19.69
C ARG A 466 -4.41 22.10 20.01
N PRO A 467 -3.55 22.30 19.00
CA PRO A 467 -2.15 22.57 19.28
C PRO A 467 -2.03 23.86 20.09
N THR A 468 -1.22 23.84 21.14
CA THR A 468 -0.97 25.05 21.94
C THR A 468 -0.24 26.10 21.10
N ARG A 469 -0.27 27.37 21.56
CA ARG A 469 0.44 28.46 20.86
C ARG A 469 1.95 28.21 20.76
N GLU A 470 2.49 27.52 21.75
CA GLU A 470 3.89 27.09 21.81
C GLU A 470 4.19 26.01 20.77
N GLU A 471 3.28 25.05 20.56
CA GLU A 471 3.42 24.03 19.52
C GLU A 471 3.36 24.61 18.10
N ILE A 472 2.43 25.53 17.86
CA ILE A 472 2.34 26.25 16.57
C ILE A 472 3.63 27.04 16.31
N GLN A 473 4.20 27.63 17.35
CA GLN A 473 5.46 28.36 17.24
C GLN A 473 6.63 27.41 17.00
N ALA A 474 6.70 26.28 17.70
CA ALA A 474 7.73 25.27 17.50
C ALA A 474 7.68 24.66 16.08
N GLU A 475 6.48 24.44 15.53
CA GLU A 475 6.30 23.98 14.15
C GLU A 475 6.76 25.02 13.13
N ARG A 476 6.41 26.30 13.34
CA ARG A 476 6.91 27.42 12.51
C ARG A 476 8.41 27.61 12.60
N ASP A 477 8.97 27.46 13.79
CA ASP A 477 10.41 27.57 14.02
C ASP A 477 11.14 26.39 13.37
N ALA A 478 10.56 25.19 13.41
CA ALA A 478 11.04 24.04 12.67
C ALA A 478 10.94 24.25 11.15
N GLU A 479 9.85 24.82 10.63
CA GLU A 479 9.73 25.19 9.21
C GLU A 479 10.76 26.25 8.79
N ASN A 480 10.97 27.27 9.62
CA ASN A 480 11.98 28.30 9.36
C ASN A 480 13.41 27.71 9.41
N ALA A 481 13.67 26.82 10.37
CA ALA A 481 14.94 26.11 10.45
C ALA A 481 15.16 25.21 9.23
N ARG A 482 14.11 24.53 8.73
CA ARG A 482 14.13 23.78 7.47
C ARG A 482 14.48 24.68 6.28
N PHE A 483 13.80 25.82 6.15
CA PHE A 483 14.06 26.78 5.07
C PHE A 483 15.51 27.31 5.10
N ILE A 484 16.04 27.56 6.29
CA ILE A 484 17.43 28.02 6.46
C ILE A 484 18.41 26.88 6.09
N ALA A 485 18.21 25.68 6.63
CA ALA A 485 19.07 24.52 6.32
C ALA A 485 19.09 24.21 4.82
N GLU A 486 17.94 24.22 4.15
CA GLU A 486 17.82 24.05 2.69
C GLU A 486 18.65 25.08 1.91
N LYS A 487 18.65 26.34 2.37
CA LYS A 487 19.43 27.40 1.74
C LYS A 487 20.93 27.17 1.90
N TRP A 488 21.38 26.66 3.05
CA TRP A 488 22.79 26.34 3.32
C TRP A 488 23.27 25.15 2.49
N GLU A 489 22.54 24.04 2.48
CA GLU A 489 22.92 22.87 1.69
C GLU A 489 22.95 23.16 0.18
N ARG A 490 22.04 24.02 -0.32
CA ARG A 490 22.10 24.45 -1.72
C ARG A 490 23.36 25.25 -2.01
N MET A 491 23.74 26.17 -1.12
CA MET A 491 24.98 26.93 -1.28
C MET A 491 26.22 26.03 -1.21
N GLU A 492 26.21 25.03 -0.34
CA GLU A 492 27.32 24.07 -0.20
C GLU A 492 27.48 23.20 -1.46
N ARG A 493 26.38 22.68 -2.00
CA ARG A 493 26.40 21.93 -3.27
C ARG A 493 26.87 22.80 -4.44
N GLU A 494 26.38 24.04 -4.54
CA GLU A 494 26.82 25.00 -5.55
C GLU A 494 28.32 25.35 -5.42
N TYR A 495 28.85 25.34 -4.19
CA TYR A 495 30.27 25.55 -3.91
C TYR A 495 31.11 24.34 -4.31
N GLU A 496 30.69 23.12 -3.94
CA GLU A 496 31.35 21.87 -4.34
C GLU A 496 31.37 21.70 -5.86
N GLU A 497 30.25 21.93 -6.53
CA GLU A 497 30.16 21.88 -8.00
C GLU A 497 31.07 22.93 -8.66
N ARG A 498 31.22 24.11 -8.05
CA ARG A 498 32.15 25.14 -8.53
C ARG A 498 33.61 24.71 -8.34
N ALA A 499 33.96 24.14 -7.18
CA ALA A 499 35.31 23.66 -6.91
C ALA A 499 35.71 22.51 -7.85
N VAL A 500 34.81 21.58 -8.13
CA VAL A 500 35.03 20.49 -9.11
C VAL A 500 35.24 21.06 -10.52
N ARG A 501 34.44 22.06 -10.90
CA ARG A 501 34.58 22.71 -12.21
C ARG A 501 35.90 23.48 -12.35
N GLU A 502 36.29 24.24 -11.32
CA GLU A 502 37.57 24.97 -11.31
C GLU A 502 38.76 24.00 -11.41
N LYS A 503 38.75 22.91 -10.64
CA LYS A 503 39.79 21.88 -10.72
C LYS A 503 39.88 21.25 -12.11
N ARG A 504 38.74 20.97 -12.74
CA ARG A 504 38.70 20.46 -14.12
C ARG A 504 39.23 21.48 -15.13
N GLU A 505 38.90 22.76 -14.97
CA GLU A 505 39.43 23.83 -15.82
C GLU A 505 40.97 23.98 -15.67
N GLU A 506 41.50 23.82 -14.45
CA GLU A 506 42.95 23.81 -14.18
C GLU A 506 43.64 22.60 -14.82
N GLU A 507 43.07 21.41 -14.70
CA GLU A 507 43.58 20.18 -15.34
C GLU A 507 43.58 20.30 -16.87
N GLU A 508 42.49 20.82 -17.47
CA GLU A 508 42.40 21.08 -18.90
C GLU A 508 43.42 22.15 -19.36
N HIS A 509 43.67 23.18 -18.55
CA HIS A 509 44.68 24.19 -18.84
C HIS A 509 46.11 23.62 -18.76
N ALA A 510 46.41 22.81 -17.74
CA ALA A 510 47.70 22.13 -17.59
C ALA A 510 47.97 21.18 -18.76
N ALA A 511 46.96 20.42 -19.20
CA ALA A 511 47.06 19.55 -20.37
C ALA A 511 47.34 20.34 -21.66
N ARG A 512 46.68 21.50 -21.86
CA ARG A 512 46.96 22.40 -22.99
C ARG A 512 48.38 22.95 -22.97
N MET A 513 48.88 23.35 -21.80
CA MET A 513 50.24 23.84 -21.63
C MET A 513 51.29 22.75 -21.90
N ALA A 514 51.05 21.52 -21.41
CA ALA A 514 51.91 20.38 -21.69
C ALA A 514 51.96 20.05 -23.18
N ALA A 515 50.80 20.03 -23.85
CA ALA A 515 50.73 19.81 -25.30
C ALA A 515 51.42 20.93 -26.10
N TRP A 516 51.32 22.19 -25.64
CA TRP A 516 52.04 23.30 -26.24
C TRP A 516 53.57 23.16 -26.09
N CYS A 517 54.05 22.81 -24.89
CA CYS A 517 55.48 22.57 -24.64
C CYS A 517 56.02 21.41 -25.49
N ALA A 518 55.26 20.31 -25.60
CA ALA A 518 55.63 19.18 -26.45
C ALA A 518 55.77 19.58 -27.93
N ARG A 519 54.87 20.44 -28.43
CA ARG A 519 54.96 20.97 -29.80
C ARG A 519 56.17 21.88 -30.00
N GLN A 520 56.56 22.69 -29.01
CA GLN A 520 57.77 23.51 -29.10
C GLN A 520 59.02 22.64 -29.17
N ARG A 521 59.14 21.63 -28.30
CA ARG A 521 60.27 20.68 -28.36
C ARG A 521 60.34 19.92 -29.69
N ALA A 522 59.19 19.48 -30.20
CA ALA A 522 59.15 18.83 -31.52
C ALA A 522 59.60 19.77 -32.64
N ALA A 523 59.26 21.06 -32.57
CA ALA A 523 59.72 22.06 -33.54
C ALA A 523 61.24 22.30 -33.44
N GLU A 524 61.81 22.36 -32.24
CA GLU A 524 63.26 22.46 -32.02
C GLU A 524 64.01 21.25 -32.58
N VAL A 525 63.51 20.03 -32.33
CA VAL A 525 64.10 18.80 -32.89
C VAL A 525 64.01 18.77 -34.42
N VAL A 526 62.92 19.27 -35.00
CA VAL A 526 62.79 19.41 -36.46
C VAL A 526 63.77 20.44 -37.01
N GLU A 527 63.98 21.57 -36.34
CA GLU A 527 65.02 22.53 -36.74
C GLU A 527 66.43 21.93 -36.65
N GLU A 528 66.77 21.21 -35.58
CA GLU A 528 68.06 20.50 -35.47
C GLU A 528 68.25 19.44 -36.55
N LEU A 529 67.19 18.69 -36.88
CA LEU A 529 67.21 17.71 -37.98
C LEU A 529 67.38 18.39 -39.34
N VAL A 530 66.70 19.52 -39.58
CA VAL A 530 66.85 20.29 -40.82
C VAL A 530 68.27 20.84 -40.94
N ASP A 531 68.83 21.42 -39.88
CA ASP A 531 70.23 21.88 -39.87
C ASP A 531 71.22 20.72 -40.11
N THR A 532 70.92 19.53 -39.56
CA THR A 532 71.73 18.33 -39.76
C THR A 532 71.64 17.83 -41.21
N VAL A 533 70.45 17.82 -41.80
CA VAL A 533 70.23 17.44 -43.21
C VAL A 533 70.87 18.46 -44.17
N VAL A 534 70.76 19.76 -43.89
CA VAL A 534 71.44 20.82 -44.66
C VAL A 534 72.95 20.63 -44.60
N ARG A 535 73.52 20.30 -43.43
CA ARG A 535 74.94 19.92 -43.32
C ARG A 535 75.30 18.71 -44.17
N TRP A 536 74.45 17.69 -44.20
CA TRP A 536 74.67 16.48 -45.01
C TRP A 536 74.62 16.77 -46.52
N GLU A 537 73.76 17.69 -46.96
CA GLU A 537 73.72 18.15 -48.36
C GLU A 537 74.95 18.99 -48.74
N GLU A 538 75.42 19.88 -47.85
CA GLU A 538 76.66 20.66 -48.07
C GLU A 538 77.92 19.77 -48.12
N GLU A 539 77.92 18.67 -47.37
CA GLU A 539 79.00 17.68 -47.34
C GLU A 539 78.92 16.64 -48.49
N GLY A 540 77.90 16.71 -49.35
CA GLY A 540 77.81 15.92 -50.59
C GLY A 540 77.46 14.44 -50.42
N TRP A 541 76.57 14.13 -49.46
CA TRP A 541 76.15 12.76 -49.16
C TRP A 541 75.04 12.25 -50.09
N ARG A 542 75.09 10.97 -50.50
CA ARG A 542 74.11 10.29 -51.37
C ARG A 542 73.16 9.40 -50.57
N GLU A 543 71.93 9.26 -51.08
CA GLU A 543 70.75 8.58 -50.52
C GLU A 543 70.87 7.08 -50.13
N ASP A 544 72.05 6.46 -50.19
CA ASP A 544 72.16 4.99 -50.09
C ASP A 544 72.30 4.47 -48.63
N PHE A 545 72.20 5.32 -47.59
CA PHE A 545 72.51 4.95 -46.19
C PHE A 545 71.32 4.88 -45.22
N LEU A 546 70.10 5.27 -45.65
CA LEU A 546 68.93 5.37 -44.74
C LEU A 546 68.18 4.05 -44.52
N LEU A 547 68.55 2.97 -45.21
CA LEU A 547 67.91 1.65 -45.05
C LEU A 547 68.64 0.73 -44.05
N GLU A 548 69.80 1.13 -43.52
CA GLU A 548 70.60 0.29 -42.61
C GLU A 548 70.44 0.66 -41.12
N ILE A 549 69.71 1.74 -40.79
CA ILE A 549 69.43 2.16 -39.39
C ILE A 549 68.06 1.67 -38.90
N LEU A 550 67.16 1.26 -39.81
CA LEU A 550 65.79 0.84 -39.46
C LEU A 550 65.63 -0.67 -39.24
N GLU A 551 66.71 -1.46 -39.28
CA GLU A 551 66.69 -2.92 -39.07
C GLU A 551 67.41 -3.40 -37.79
N ASP A 552 67.94 -2.52 -36.93
CA ASP A 552 68.79 -2.89 -35.77
C ASP A 552 68.24 -2.51 -34.37
N GLU A 553 66.92 -2.28 -34.22
CA GLU A 553 66.30 -2.15 -32.88
C GLU A 553 65.13 -3.13 -32.70
N GLU A 554 65.44 -4.43 -32.76
CA GLU A 554 64.70 -5.47 -32.01
C GLU A 554 65.73 -6.27 -31.18
N GLU A 555 65.39 -6.48 -29.89
CA GLU A 555 65.97 -7.40 -28.90
C GLU A 555 67.14 -6.91 -28.00
N GLU A 556 66.81 -6.51 -26.75
CA GLU A 556 67.12 -7.20 -25.48
C GLU A 556 66.95 -6.21 -24.29
N GLU A 557 65.92 -6.26 -23.44
CA GLU A 557 65.59 -7.16 -22.30
C GLU A 557 66.13 -6.72 -20.91
N TYR A 558 65.19 -6.68 -19.94
CA TYR A 558 65.28 -6.65 -18.47
C TYR A 558 65.66 -5.36 -17.69
N GLU A 559 64.74 -4.93 -16.81
CA GLU A 559 64.87 -4.96 -15.32
C GLU A 559 63.85 -3.99 -14.68
N ASP A 560 62.81 -4.54 -14.03
CA ASP A 560 61.94 -3.81 -13.08
C ASP A 560 62.30 -4.26 -11.65
N GLU A 561 63.07 -3.44 -10.95
CA GLU A 561 63.24 -3.32 -9.48
C GLU A 561 63.34 -1.80 -9.20
N GLU A 562 62.86 -1.15 -8.13
CA GLU A 562 62.10 -1.41 -6.91
C GLU A 562 61.90 -0.03 -6.21
N GLY A 563 60.86 0.12 -5.37
CA GLY A 563 60.76 1.10 -4.25
C GLY A 563 60.51 2.58 -4.63
N TRP A 564 59.75 3.42 -3.91
CA TRP A 564 59.72 3.75 -2.47
C TRP A 564 58.29 4.23 -2.06
N GLU A 565 57.66 3.69 -1.01
CA GLU A 565 57.59 4.19 0.41
C GLU A 565 57.03 5.63 0.56
N GLU A 566 55.99 5.94 1.34
CA GLU A 566 55.77 5.91 2.81
C GLU A 566 54.24 6.02 3.07
N GLU A 567 53.59 5.65 4.18
CA GLU A 567 53.98 5.47 5.58
C GLU A 567 52.84 4.71 6.31
N LYS A 568 53.17 3.76 7.19
CA LYS A 568 52.49 3.53 8.49
C LYS A 568 53.24 2.49 9.33
N GLU A 569 53.99 3.01 10.29
CA GLU A 569 54.23 2.47 11.64
C GLU A 569 52.86 2.26 12.36
N ASP A 570 52.58 1.35 13.30
CA ASP A 570 53.40 0.65 14.30
C ASP A 570 52.69 -0.63 14.83
N GLU A 571 53.50 -1.66 15.10
CA GLU A 571 53.62 -2.44 16.35
C GLU A 571 52.36 -2.97 17.12
N VAL A 572 52.23 -4.30 17.26
CA VAL A 572 52.62 -5.11 18.46
C VAL A 572 52.08 -6.56 18.37
N VAL A 573 53.04 -7.47 18.45
CA VAL A 573 53.14 -8.90 18.81
C VAL A 573 52.03 -9.55 19.68
N GLY A 574 51.77 -10.82 19.36
CA GLY A 574 51.32 -11.89 20.29
C GLY A 574 50.69 -13.07 19.53
N GLU A 575 51.48 -14.05 19.06
CA GLU A 575 51.63 -15.41 19.65
C GLU A 575 50.31 -16.16 19.92
N SER A 576 50.10 -17.44 19.62
CA SER A 576 50.75 -18.53 18.86
C SER A 576 49.83 -19.77 19.06
N GLU A 577 50.12 -20.84 18.31
CA GLU A 577 49.65 -22.24 18.45
C GLU A 577 48.33 -22.59 17.73
N GLU A 578 48.37 -23.31 16.59
CA GLU A 578 48.59 -24.78 16.42
C GLU A 578 47.53 -25.61 17.18
N MET A 579 46.88 -26.66 16.66
CA MET A 579 47.14 -27.55 15.54
C MET A 579 45.94 -28.51 15.36
N LYS A 580 45.90 -29.14 14.19
CA LYS A 580 45.43 -30.51 13.88
C LYS A 580 44.01 -30.76 13.38
N ASP A 581 44.03 -31.15 12.11
CA ASP A 581 43.17 -32.10 11.41
C ASP A 581 42.80 -33.34 12.24
N GLU A 582 41.58 -33.83 11.99
CA GLU A 582 41.34 -35.27 11.82
C GLU A 582 40.13 -35.46 10.89
N ALA A 583 40.35 -36.24 9.83
CA ALA A 583 39.35 -36.70 8.87
C ALA A 583 38.69 -37.99 9.37
N VAL A 584 37.39 -38.17 9.10
CA VAL A 584 36.75 -39.48 9.00
C VAL A 584 35.72 -39.44 7.86
N GLU A 585 35.86 -40.43 6.97
CA GLU A 585 35.01 -40.81 5.84
C GLU A 585 33.62 -41.28 6.29
N GLU A 586 32.59 -41.11 5.44
CA GLU A 586 31.69 -42.21 5.05
C GLU A 586 30.77 -41.79 3.88
N GLU A 587 30.76 -42.64 2.84
CA GLU A 587 29.66 -43.00 1.91
C GLU A 587 29.03 -41.89 1.03
N GLY A 588 28.95 -41.95 -0.31
CA GLY A 588 29.01 -43.08 -1.24
C GLY A 588 27.61 -43.48 -1.73
N GLU A 589 27.28 -43.09 -2.97
CA GLU A 589 26.16 -43.54 -3.83
C GLU A 589 24.87 -42.70 -3.87
N GLU A 590 24.80 -41.75 -4.83
CA GLU A 590 23.72 -41.62 -5.83
C GLU A 590 24.06 -40.47 -6.81
N VAL A 591 25.03 -40.68 -7.71
CA VAL A 591 25.31 -39.76 -8.83
C VAL A 591 25.47 -40.57 -10.11
N LYS A 592 24.35 -41.12 -10.60
CA LYS A 592 24.24 -41.63 -11.98
C LYS A 592 22.78 -41.55 -12.48
N GLU A 593 22.21 -40.35 -12.52
CA GLU A 593 21.01 -40.10 -13.36
C GLU A 593 20.82 -38.62 -13.78
N GLY A 594 21.86 -37.78 -13.73
CA GLY A 594 21.74 -36.33 -13.99
C GLY A 594 22.41 -35.80 -15.27
N ILE A 595 23.07 -36.64 -16.08
CA ILE A 595 23.98 -36.15 -17.15
C ILE A 595 23.37 -36.25 -18.58
N GLU A 596 22.25 -36.94 -18.79
CA GLU A 596 21.64 -37.02 -20.15
C GLU A 596 20.53 -36.00 -20.44
N ASN A 597 20.05 -35.23 -19.46
CA ASN A 597 19.04 -34.18 -19.70
C ASN A 597 19.61 -32.77 -19.96
N GLY A 598 20.93 -32.57 -19.87
CA GLY A 598 21.57 -31.25 -20.03
C GLY A 598 21.94 -30.84 -21.45
N VAL A 599 21.84 -31.75 -22.44
CA VAL A 599 22.30 -31.48 -23.82
C VAL A 599 21.14 -31.07 -24.75
N GLY A 600 19.89 -31.35 -24.38
CA GLY A 600 18.70 -30.99 -25.17
C GLY A 600 18.16 -29.57 -24.94
N GLU A 601 18.50 -28.91 -23.83
CA GLU A 601 18.04 -27.55 -23.54
C GLU A 601 18.97 -26.46 -24.07
N ARG A 602 20.27 -26.74 -24.20
CA ARG A 602 21.23 -25.78 -24.80
C ARG A 602 21.07 -25.60 -26.31
N LYS A 603 20.51 -26.59 -27.03
CA LYS A 603 20.22 -26.44 -28.48
C LYS A 603 18.97 -25.61 -28.76
N ARG A 604 17.95 -25.63 -27.88
CA ARG A 604 16.72 -24.83 -28.05
C ARG A 604 16.89 -23.36 -27.67
N GLY A 605 17.84 -23.03 -26.78
CA GLY A 605 18.16 -21.64 -26.43
C GLY A 605 18.97 -20.89 -27.50
N ALA A 606 19.70 -21.60 -28.37
CA ALA A 606 20.47 -20.99 -29.46
C ALA A 606 19.58 -20.65 -30.67
N GLU A 607 18.62 -21.52 -31.02
CA GLU A 607 17.65 -21.27 -32.11
C GLU A 607 16.71 -20.09 -31.79
N TRP A 608 16.37 -19.86 -30.52
CA TRP A 608 15.55 -18.71 -30.10
C TRP A 608 16.27 -17.35 -30.19
N MET A 609 17.59 -17.32 -30.00
CA MET A 609 18.36 -16.07 -30.14
C MET A 609 18.59 -15.68 -31.60
N GLU A 610 18.71 -16.66 -32.51
CA GLU A 610 18.81 -16.38 -33.96
C GLU A 610 17.48 -15.84 -34.53
N GLU A 611 16.32 -16.35 -34.07
CA GLU A 611 15.00 -15.82 -34.50
C GLU A 611 14.71 -14.39 -33.99
N GLU A 612 15.19 -14.02 -32.79
CA GLU A 612 15.06 -12.65 -32.28
C GLU A 612 16.00 -11.66 -33.02
N GLU A 613 17.21 -12.08 -33.40
CA GLU A 613 18.11 -11.24 -34.17
C GLU A 613 17.63 -11.02 -35.62
N GLU A 614 17.06 -12.03 -36.27
CA GLU A 614 16.44 -11.86 -37.60
C GLU A 614 15.22 -10.92 -37.56
N GLY A 615 14.36 -11.05 -36.53
CA GLY A 615 13.22 -10.16 -36.33
C GLY A 615 13.62 -8.70 -36.09
N ALA A 616 14.69 -8.48 -35.31
CA ALA A 616 15.22 -7.14 -35.04
C ALA A 616 15.87 -6.51 -36.28
N GLN A 617 16.50 -7.30 -37.15
CA GLN A 617 17.07 -6.81 -38.41
C GLN A 617 15.98 -6.46 -39.44
N GLU A 618 14.89 -7.24 -39.52
CA GLU A 618 13.75 -6.99 -40.41
C GLU A 618 13.01 -5.70 -40.01
N GLU A 619 12.82 -5.44 -38.71
CA GLU A 619 12.16 -4.22 -38.23
C GLU A 619 13.02 -2.96 -38.45
N LYS A 620 14.36 -3.09 -38.37
CA LYS A 620 15.30 -2.01 -38.73
C LYS A 620 15.24 -1.71 -40.23
N ARG A 621 15.13 -2.74 -41.06
CA ARG A 621 15.00 -2.60 -42.52
C ARG A 621 13.69 -1.93 -42.91
N ARG A 622 12.59 -2.27 -42.23
CA ARG A 622 11.27 -1.64 -42.43
C ARG A 622 11.24 -0.15 -42.05
N ARG A 623 11.94 0.24 -40.97
CA ARG A 623 12.07 1.66 -40.59
C ARG A 623 12.91 2.48 -41.56
N THR A 624 13.82 1.85 -42.29
CA THR A 624 14.68 2.53 -43.28
C THR A 624 13.99 2.69 -44.64
N GLU A 625 12.89 1.95 -44.88
CA GLU A 625 12.04 2.11 -46.07
C GLU A 625 10.85 3.06 -45.82
N GLU A 626 10.52 3.37 -44.56
CA GLU A 626 9.48 4.34 -44.17
C GLU A 626 10.00 5.78 -43.97
N GLU A 627 11.33 5.97 -43.83
CA GLU A 627 12.03 7.27 -43.88
C GLU A 627 12.47 7.63 -45.30
#